data_AF-A0A1H5BEZ5-F1
#
_entry.id   AF-A0A1H5BEZ5-F1
#
_cell.length_a   1.000
_cell.length_b   1.000
_cell.length_c   1.000
_cell.angle_alpha   90.00
_cell.angle_beta   90.00
_cell.angle_gamma   90.00
#
_symmetry.space_group_name_H-M   'P 1'
#
loop_
_entity.id
_entity.type
_entity.pdbx_description
1 polymer ?
#
loop_
_entity_poly.entity_id
_entity_poly.type
_entity_poly.pdbx_seq_one_letter_code
_entity_poly.pdbx_strand_id
1 'polypeptide(L)'
;MVNEEAGPAVDGGSGSAREGEAGPVVVGDAPVVRAEGASVFAGVPSVVPRPIVELGPLLEWLRAGRPAGERLDFAAGTALPDGRLDLCKQGLGAEGAALVADALAEGPSPVRHLLLGTDGLGDDGAAAVAGTATDVETLYLGCNGITAGGACRIADQLRASPQVVTGVWLKRNPLGGGGGRAATEIVESARSLRTLDLVQTGLDAGAVAVLADALLAAAGNGRRIERLFVGGNPLGAAGARALAAVVEAGAVDELYVSAARLGDAGALCLADALERAPHGRLTRLSLASNGIGPQGAARVVTAAVASGVTLLDLGRVRAAAVLGAVDNRVDLAAAEGMAGALAGREHRLAHLVLSHTGMRSREAHRLLDAASDAVTATRFVLGQGIAGSIKRRSAGLSAGVPLPVVPADVAAVRSVHRTAPPVAGD
;
A
#
# COMPACT_ATOMS: atom_id res chain seq x y z
N MET A 1 11.23 0.66 2.72
CA MET A 1 11.21 0.77 4.20
C MET A 1 10.05 1.69 4.60
N VAL A 2 8.82 1.19 4.45
CA VAL A 2 7.69 1.42 5.37
C VAL A 2 7.17 0.00 5.54
N ASN A 3 7.32 -0.50 6.75
CA ASN A 3 7.30 -1.90 7.09
C ASN A 3 6.18 -2.02 8.12
N GLU A 4 5.01 -2.51 7.73
CA GLU A 4 3.87 -2.65 8.64
C GLU A 4 3.18 -4.01 8.46
N GLU A 5 2.75 -4.53 9.60
CA GLU A 5 2.74 -5.95 9.95
C GLU A 5 1.36 -6.60 9.82
N ALA A 6 1.39 -7.90 9.57
CA ALA A 6 0.29 -8.83 9.76
C ALA A 6 0.51 -9.59 11.07
N GLY A 7 -0.57 -9.84 11.80
CA GLY A 7 -0.62 -10.87 12.84
C GLY A 7 -2.02 -10.95 13.47
N PRO A 8 -2.44 -12.10 14.03
CA PRO A 8 -2.07 -13.47 13.71
C PRO A 8 -3.24 -14.28 13.13
N ALA A 9 -2.91 -15.34 12.39
CA ALA A 9 -3.80 -16.47 12.14
C ALA A 9 -3.65 -17.46 13.29
N VAL A 10 -4.79 -17.97 13.78
CA VAL A 10 -4.92 -18.91 14.88
C VAL A 10 -4.40 -20.30 14.51
N ASP A 11 -3.74 -20.93 15.48
CA ASP A 11 -3.21 -22.29 15.47
C ASP A 11 -4.33 -23.34 15.66
N GLY A 12 -4.17 -24.51 15.08
CA GLY A 12 -5.12 -25.63 15.13
C GLY A 12 -4.39 -26.95 14.95
N GLY A 13 -4.10 -27.58 16.09
CA GLY A 13 -3.27 -28.77 16.22
C GLY A 13 -3.84 -30.09 15.71
N SER A 14 -2.92 -31.04 15.66
CA SER A 14 -2.90 -32.41 15.15
C SER A 14 -3.92 -33.41 15.72
N GLY A 15 -4.29 -34.40 14.90
CA GLY A 15 -4.81 -35.71 15.34
C GLY A 15 -4.51 -36.79 14.29
N SER A 16 -3.84 -37.87 14.70
CA SER A 16 -3.36 -38.99 13.88
C SER A 16 -4.26 -40.23 13.94
N ALA A 17 -4.29 -41.00 12.83
CA ALA A 17 -4.09 -42.47 12.72
C ALA A 17 -5.18 -43.34 12.04
N ARG A 18 -4.73 -44.06 10.98
CA ARG A 18 -5.03 -45.46 10.50
C ARG A 18 -6.45 -45.80 9.99
N GLU A 19 -6.73 -46.74 9.06
CA GLU A 19 -6.05 -47.66 8.11
C GLU A 19 -7.14 -48.32 7.19
N GLY A 20 -6.78 -48.84 5.99
CA GLY A 20 -7.52 -49.85 5.17
C GLY A 20 -8.59 -49.33 4.19
N GLU A 21 -8.82 -49.82 2.96
CA GLU A 21 -8.39 -51.00 2.19
C GLU A 21 -8.77 -50.81 0.69
N ALA A 22 -8.28 -51.65 -0.23
CA ALA A 22 -8.17 -51.48 -1.71
C ALA A 22 -9.42 -51.77 -2.59
N GLY A 23 -9.70 -50.97 -3.64
CA GLY A 23 -9.63 -51.31 -5.10
C GLY A 23 -11.01 -51.55 -5.78
N PRO A 24 -11.20 -51.50 -7.13
CA PRO A 24 -10.27 -51.28 -8.25
C PRO A 24 -10.67 -50.20 -9.31
N VAL A 25 -9.85 -50.15 -10.37
CA VAL A 25 -9.66 -49.17 -11.48
C VAL A 25 -10.71 -49.23 -12.60
N VAL A 26 -10.97 -48.11 -13.33
CA VAL A 26 -11.09 -48.01 -14.83
C VAL A 26 -11.25 -46.53 -15.31
N VAL A 27 -10.25 -46.08 -16.08
CA VAL A 27 -10.22 -45.26 -17.33
C VAL A 27 -10.66 -43.77 -17.35
N GLY A 28 -9.67 -42.88 -17.54
CA GLY A 28 -9.57 -42.01 -18.73
C GLY A 28 -10.15 -40.58 -18.73
N ASP A 29 -9.24 -39.61 -18.86
CA ASP A 29 -9.36 -38.27 -19.46
C ASP A 29 -10.13 -37.12 -18.76
N ALA A 30 -9.37 -36.24 -18.11
CA ALA A 30 -9.15 -34.84 -18.54
C ALA A 30 -8.20 -34.14 -17.55
N PRO A 31 -7.25 -33.29 -17.99
CA PRO A 31 -6.48 -32.49 -17.04
C PRO A 31 -7.44 -31.50 -16.37
N VAL A 32 -7.73 -31.73 -15.10
CA VAL A 32 -8.38 -30.72 -14.26
C VAL A 32 -7.41 -29.55 -14.17
N VAL A 33 -7.68 -28.53 -14.99
CA VAL A 33 -7.08 -27.21 -14.86
C VAL A 33 -7.45 -26.74 -13.45
N ARG A 34 -6.49 -26.85 -12.52
CA ARG A 34 -6.62 -26.27 -11.19
C ARG A 34 -6.79 -24.77 -11.39
N ALA A 35 -7.99 -24.27 -11.14
CA ALA A 35 -8.25 -22.83 -11.09
C ALA A 35 -7.18 -22.20 -10.19
N GLU A 36 -6.37 -21.33 -10.77
CA GLU A 36 -5.33 -20.60 -10.07
C GLU A 36 -5.97 -19.89 -8.87
N GLY A 37 -5.43 -20.15 -7.68
CA GLY A 37 -6.02 -19.75 -6.40
C GLY A 37 -6.43 -18.28 -6.40
N ALA A 38 -7.74 -18.05 -6.38
CA ALA A 38 -8.30 -16.75 -6.05
C ALA A 38 -7.70 -16.32 -4.71
N SER A 39 -7.05 -15.14 -4.70
CA SER A 39 -6.64 -14.51 -3.44
C SER A 39 -7.92 -14.18 -2.68
N VAL A 40 -8.32 -15.05 -1.76
CA VAL A 40 -9.49 -14.83 -0.91
C VAL A 40 -9.15 -13.65 0.01
N PHE A 41 -9.97 -12.60 -0.03
CA PHE A 41 -9.92 -11.52 0.96
C PHE A 41 -9.93 -12.17 2.35
N ALA A 42 -8.90 -11.93 3.17
CA ALA A 42 -8.67 -12.66 4.43
C ALA A 42 -9.72 -12.38 5.53
N GLY A 43 -10.82 -11.69 5.19
CA GLY A 43 -11.82 -11.21 6.13
C GLY A 43 -11.31 -10.01 6.93
N VAL A 44 -12.26 -9.26 7.49
CA VAL A 44 -11.98 -8.31 8.56
C VAL A 44 -12.27 -9.03 9.87
N PRO A 45 -11.37 -8.96 10.88
CA PRO A 45 -11.64 -9.56 12.18
C PRO A 45 -12.97 -9.08 12.74
N SER A 46 -13.73 -9.98 13.36
CA SER A 46 -14.88 -9.57 14.17
C SER A 46 -14.38 -8.75 15.36
N VAL A 47 -15.04 -7.63 15.60
CA VAL A 47 -14.71 -6.70 16.69
C VAL A 47 -15.94 -6.62 17.59
N VAL A 48 -15.74 -6.91 18.88
CA VAL A 48 -16.76 -6.66 19.90
C VAL A 48 -16.66 -5.19 20.28
N PRO A 49 -17.72 -4.39 20.10
CA PRO A 49 -17.68 -2.97 20.44
C PRO A 49 -17.38 -2.76 21.92
N ARG A 50 -16.55 -1.76 22.22
CA ARG A 50 -16.22 -1.36 23.59
C ARG A 50 -17.44 -0.70 24.25
N PRO A 51 -17.56 -0.75 25.58
CA PRO A 51 -18.62 -0.03 26.29
C PRO A 51 -18.54 1.48 26.04
N ILE A 52 -19.67 2.08 25.64
CA ILE A 52 -19.76 3.51 25.29
C ILE A 52 -19.35 4.43 26.45
N VAL A 53 -19.63 4.02 27.69
CA VAL A 53 -19.26 4.78 28.89
C VAL A 53 -17.76 5.11 28.93
N GLU A 54 -16.92 4.23 28.38
CA GLU A 54 -15.48 4.45 28.35
C GLU A 54 -15.04 5.46 27.28
N LEU A 55 -15.93 5.92 26.40
CA LEU A 55 -15.67 7.03 25.48
C LEU A 55 -15.86 8.40 26.12
N GLY A 56 -16.50 8.49 27.29
CA GLY A 56 -16.89 9.76 27.93
C GLY A 56 -15.79 10.84 27.93
N PRO A 57 -14.61 10.58 28.52
CA PRO A 57 -13.52 11.55 28.56
C PRO A 57 -13.00 11.98 27.18
N LEU A 58 -12.98 11.06 26.21
CA LEU A 58 -12.59 11.37 24.82
C LEU A 58 -13.62 12.29 24.17
N LEU A 59 -14.91 11.98 24.30
CA LEU A 59 -15.99 12.76 23.70
C LEU A 59 -16.08 14.17 24.32
N GLU A 60 -15.85 14.30 25.62
CA GLU A 60 -15.74 15.59 26.30
C GLU A 60 -14.56 16.43 25.76
N TRP A 61 -13.40 15.80 25.54
CA TRP A 61 -12.25 16.47 24.95
C TRP A 61 -12.52 16.93 23.52
N LEU A 62 -13.14 16.07 22.70
CA LEU A 62 -13.53 16.39 21.32
C LEU A 62 -14.46 17.61 21.28
N ARG A 63 -15.52 17.61 22.09
CA ARG A 63 -16.47 18.73 22.19
C ARG A 63 -15.83 20.02 22.70
N ALA A 64 -14.82 19.91 23.57
CA ALA A 64 -14.10 21.08 24.04
C ALA A 64 -13.28 21.76 22.94
N GLY A 65 -12.96 21.05 21.84
CA GLY A 65 -12.34 21.60 20.64
C GLY A 65 -10.92 22.13 20.81
N ARG A 66 -10.24 21.76 21.90
CA ARG A 66 -8.89 22.24 22.21
C ARG A 66 -7.83 21.27 21.66
N PRO A 67 -6.92 21.70 20.77
CA PRO A 67 -5.83 20.86 20.30
C PRO A 67 -5.01 20.30 21.46
N ALA A 68 -4.53 19.07 21.29
CA ALA A 68 -3.64 18.47 22.28
C ALA A 68 -2.29 19.23 22.29
N GLY A 69 -1.88 19.78 23.43
CA GLY A 69 -0.56 20.41 23.58
C GLY A 69 0.56 19.38 23.79
N GLU A 70 0.20 18.20 24.27
CA GLU A 70 1.06 17.05 24.54
C GLU A 70 0.32 15.75 24.20
N ARG A 71 0.95 14.58 24.40
CA ARG A 71 0.27 13.28 24.23
C ARG A 71 -0.82 13.15 25.29
N LEU A 72 -2.07 12.92 24.87
CA LEU A 72 -3.20 12.64 25.74
C LEU A 72 -3.69 11.21 25.51
N ASP A 73 -3.56 10.36 26.51
CA ASP A 73 -4.04 8.98 26.49
C ASP A 73 -5.41 8.89 27.15
N PHE A 74 -6.41 8.40 26.42
CA PHE A 74 -7.75 8.13 26.92
C PHE A 74 -7.94 6.63 27.14
N ALA A 75 -9.05 6.24 27.77
CA ALA A 75 -9.45 4.83 27.80
C ALA A 75 -9.66 4.26 26.37
N ALA A 76 -10.17 5.09 25.46
CA ALA A 76 -10.25 4.81 24.03
C ALA A 76 -9.34 5.75 23.25
N GLY A 77 -8.17 5.26 22.86
CA GLY A 77 -7.27 5.93 21.93
C GLY A 77 -6.38 7.04 22.51
N THR A 78 -5.65 7.70 21.62
CA THR A 78 -4.62 8.68 21.93
C THR A 78 -4.75 9.92 21.06
N ALA A 79 -4.73 11.12 21.63
CA ALA A 79 -4.53 12.37 20.89
C ALA A 79 -3.07 12.84 20.96
N LEU A 80 -2.55 13.38 19.87
CA LEU A 80 -1.16 13.83 19.75
C LEU A 80 -1.05 15.31 19.33
N PRO A 81 0.07 15.99 19.65
CA PRO A 81 0.25 17.42 19.37
C PRO A 81 0.23 17.82 17.89
N ASP A 82 0.41 16.86 16.99
CA ASP A 82 0.35 17.09 15.54
C ASP A 82 -1.08 17.02 14.99
N GLY A 83 -2.09 16.95 15.85
CA GLY A 83 -3.50 16.88 15.45
C GLY A 83 -3.97 15.47 15.09
N ARG A 84 -3.19 14.43 15.41
CA ARG A 84 -3.64 13.04 15.28
C ARG A 84 -4.53 12.64 16.44
N LEU A 85 -5.66 12.02 16.11
CA LEU A 85 -6.45 11.20 17.01
C LEU A 85 -6.35 9.75 16.53
N ASP A 86 -5.58 8.94 17.26
CA ASP A 86 -5.43 7.52 17.01
C ASP A 86 -6.39 6.71 17.88
N LEU A 87 -7.44 6.22 17.23
CA LEU A 87 -8.46 5.34 17.76
C LEU A 87 -8.35 3.93 17.16
N CYS A 88 -7.21 3.57 16.53
CA CYS A 88 -7.06 2.24 15.98
C CYS A 88 -7.13 1.16 17.07
N LYS A 89 -7.80 0.06 16.76
CA LYS A 89 -7.93 -1.15 17.60
C LYS A 89 -8.56 -0.86 18.98
N GLN A 90 -9.40 0.16 19.06
CA GLN A 90 -10.17 0.52 20.25
C GLN A 90 -11.54 -0.14 20.26
N GLY A 91 -11.93 -0.78 19.16
CA GLY A 91 -13.18 -1.53 19.05
C GLY A 91 -14.40 -0.63 19.15
N LEU A 92 -14.42 0.48 18.40
CA LEU A 92 -15.50 1.46 18.51
C LEU A 92 -16.85 0.93 18.01
N GLY A 93 -16.85 0.09 16.99
CA GLY A 93 -18.06 -0.26 16.24
C GLY A 93 -18.69 0.94 15.53
N ALA A 94 -19.84 0.71 14.89
CA ALA A 94 -20.58 1.76 14.19
C ALA A 94 -21.10 2.85 15.15
N GLU A 95 -21.62 2.46 16.31
CA GLU A 95 -22.19 3.38 17.30
C GLU A 95 -21.12 4.28 17.95
N GLY A 96 -19.98 3.72 18.35
CA GLY A 96 -18.88 4.52 18.90
C GLY A 96 -18.30 5.48 17.86
N ALA A 97 -18.21 5.06 16.59
CA ALA A 97 -17.79 5.93 15.50
C ALA A 97 -18.77 7.08 15.24
N ALA A 98 -20.08 6.83 15.33
CA ALA A 98 -21.09 7.88 15.25
C ALA A 98 -20.99 8.89 16.40
N LEU A 99 -20.75 8.43 17.63
CA LEU A 99 -20.56 9.33 18.78
C LEU A 99 -19.30 10.21 18.64
N VAL A 100 -18.20 9.64 18.12
CA VAL A 100 -16.99 10.42 17.80
C VAL A 100 -17.28 11.44 16.70
N ALA A 101 -18.02 11.04 15.67
CA ALA A 101 -18.43 11.91 14.59
C ALA A 101 -19.28 13.09 15.10
N ASP A 102 -20.28 12.82 15.94
CA ASP A 102 -21.14 13.85 16.53
C ASP A 102 -20.32 14.81 17.40
N ALA A 103 -19.44 14.29 18.25
CA ALA A 103 -18.58 15.12 19.12
C ALA A 103 -17.62 16.02 18.32
N LEU A 104 -17.13 15.56 17.16
CA LEU A 104 -16.31 16.36 16.25
C LEU A 104 -17.11 17.49 15.56
N ALA A 105 -18.42 17.30 15.38
CA ALA A 105 -19.29 18.29 14.73
C ALA A 105 -19.77 19.41 15.69
N GLU A 106 -19.67 19.20 17.01
CA GLU A 106 -20.18 20.13 18.03
C GLU A 106 -19.29 21.37 18.30
N GLY A 107 -18.09 21.45 17.70
CA GLY A 107 -17.15 22.55 17.95
C GLY A 107 -15.98 22.61 16.95
N PRO A 108 -15.00 23.52 17.15
CA PRO A 108 -13.79 23.51 16.34
C PRO A 108 -13.06 22.18 16.53
N SER A 109 -12.72 21.49 15.45
CA SER A 109 -12.08 20.18 15.55
C SER A 109 -10.64 20.31 16.06
N PRO A 110 -10.25 19.60 17.14
CA PRO A 110 -8.85 19.50 17.55
C PRO A 110 -8.08 18.48 16.69
N VAL A 111 -8.75 17.82 15.72
CA VAL A 111 -8.26 16.68 14.95
C VAL A 111 -8.07 17.05 13.48
N ARG A 112 -6.87 16.80 12.98
CA ARG A 112 -6.49 16.89 11.56
C ARG A 112 -6.35 15.52 10.91
N HIS A 113 -5.98 14.50 11.69
CA HIS A 113 -5.78 13.15 11.21
C HIS A 113 -6.54 12.17 12.09
N LEU A 114 -7.60 11.59 11.55
CA LEU A 114 -8.48 10.67 12.26
C LEU A 114 -8.15 9.23 11.86
N LEU A 115 -7.61 8.46 12.81
CA LEU A 115 -7.18 7.09 12.61
C LEU A 115 -8.12 6.14 13.34
N LEU A 116 -8.92 5.38 12.60
CA LEU A 116 -9.96 4.47 13.09
C LEU A 116 -9.74 3.08 12.49
N GLY A 117 -8.53 2.54 12.58
CA GLY A 117 -8.17 1.28 11.95
C GLY A 117 -8.49 0.06 12.81
N THR A 118 -9.14 -0.96 12.24
CA THR A 118 -9.47 -2.23 12.94
C THR A 118 -10.44 -2.02 14.11
N ASP A 119 -11.53 -1.31 13.86
CA ASP A 119 -12.51 -0.92 14.88
C ASP A 119 -13.93 -1.43 14.61
N GLY A 120 -14.14 -2.17 13.51
CA GLY A 120 -15.43 -2.80 13.20
C GLY A 120 -16.53 -1.80 12.85
N LEU A 121 -16.17 -0.69 12.20
CA LEU A 121 -17.12 0.39 11.86
C LEU A 121 -18.25 -0.08 10.93
N GLY A 122 -17.94 -0.99 10.00
CA GLY A 122 -18.81 -1.27 8.87
C GLY A 122 -19.08 -0.04 8.01
N ASP A 123 -20.04 -0.16 7.11
CA ASP A 123 -20.39 0.93 6.19
C ASP A 123 -21.04 2.13 6.90
N ASP A 124 -21.83 1.88 7.95
CA ASP A 124 -22.56 2.94 8.67
C ASP A 124 -21.61 3.80 9.50
N GLY A 125 -20.70 3.18 10.26
CA GLY A 125 -19.70 3.92 11.04
C GLY A 125 -18.75 4.71 10.14
N ALA A 126 -18.37 4.15 8.99
CA ALA A 126 -17.50 4.82 8.03
C ALA A 126 -18.18 6.04 7.38
N ALA A 127 -19.46 5.93 7.05
CA ALA A 127 -20.24 7.06 6.54
C ALA A 127 -20.38 8.17 7.60
N ALA A 128 -20.65 7.82 8.86
CA ALA A 128 -20.80 8.79 9.95
C ALA A 128 -19.53 9.66 10.12
N VAL A 129 -18.35 9.04 10.21
CA VAL A 129 -17.08 9.77 10.41
C VAL A 129 -16.62 10.56 9.18
N ALA A 130 -17.07 10.18 7.97
CA ALA A 130 -16.77 10.94 6.76
C ALA A 130 -17.59 12.23 6.65
N GLY A 131 -18.79 12.29 7.25
CA GLY A 131 -19.71 13.43 7.16
C GLY A 131 -19.40 14.60 8.11
N THR A 132 -18.71 14.34 9.22
CA THR A 132 -18.52 15.30 10.33
C THR A 132 -17.14 15.96 10.36
N ALA A 133 -16.30 15.60 9.38
CA ALA A 133 -14.89 15.93 9.29
C ALA A 133 -14.63 17.29 8.61
N THR A 134 -15.15 18.40 9.15
CA THR A 134 -15.00 19.72 8.50
C THR A 134 -13.53 20.16 8.36
N ASP A 135 -12.67 19.78 9.31
CA ASP A 135 -11.24 20.13 9.34
C ASP A 135 -10.30 18.90 9.30
N VAL A 136 -10.84 17.69 9.11
CA VAL A 136 -10.01 16.48 9.03
C VAL A 136 -9.39 16.37 7.64
N GLU A 137 -8.06 16.34 7.60
CA GLU A 137 -7.27 16.20 6.38
C GLU A 137 -7.06 14.73 6.00
N THR A 138 -7.01 13.83 6.99
CA THR A 138 -6.73 12.40 6.77
C THR A 138 -7.75 11.52 7.45
N LEU A 139 -8.43 10.69 6.66
CA LEU A 139 -9.31 9.63 7.13
C LEU A 139 -8.60 8.29 6.94
N TYR A 140 -8.21 7.66 8.06
CA TYR A 140 -7.66 6.31 8.05
C TYR A 140 -8.69 5.33 8.60
N LEU A 141 -9.28 4.56 7.68
CA LEU A 141 -10.42 3.67 7.92
C LEU A 141 -10.09 2.21 7.56
N GLY A 142 -8.82 1.83 7.66
CA GLY A 142 -8.37 0.48 7.28
C GLY A 142 -8.94 -0.64 8.16
N CYS A 143 -9.16 -1.81 7.58
CA CYS A 143 -9.62 -3.02 8.29
C CYS A 143 -10.95 -2.85 9.05
N ASN A 144 -12.00 -2.28 8.43
CA ASN A 144 -13.27 -1.97 9.10
C ASN A 144 -14.51 -2.68 8.56
N GLY A 145 -14.34 -3.53 7.55
CA GLY A 145 -15.45 -4.23 6.90
C GLY A 145 -16.25 -3.32 5.98
N ILE A 146 -15.65 -2.22 5.50
CA ILE A 146 -16.28 -1.28 4.59
C ILE A 146 -16.40 -1.92 3.21
N THR A 147 -17.61 -2.01 2.68
CA THR A 147 -17.89 -2.52 1.35
C THR A 147 -17.74 -1.42 0.30
N ALA A 148 -17.91 -1.76 -0.98
CA ALA A 148 -18.04 -0.74 -2.03
C ALA A 148 -19.20 0.24 -1.74
N GLY A 149 -20.32 -0.23 -1.17
CA GLY A 149 -21.45 0.60 -0.81
C GLY A 149 -21.10 1.62 0.29
N GLY A 150 -20.40 1.18 1.34
CA GLY A 150 -19.87 2.08 2.37
C GLY A 150 -18.89 3.10 1.80
N ALA A 151 -17.99 2.70 0.91
CA ALA A 151 -17.06 3.60 0.26
C ALA A 151 -17.74 4.63 -0.67
N CYS A 152 -18.84 4.26 -1.34
CA CYS A 152 -19.67 5.24 -2.08
C CYS A 152 -20.32 6.25 -1.11
N ARG A 153 -20.82 5.78 0.05
CA ARG A 153 -21.36 6.69 1.08
C ARG A 153 -20.31 7.64 1.64
N ILE A 154 -19.07 7.19 1.82
CA ILE A 154 -17.94 8.09 2.15
C ILE A 154 -17.81 9.16 1.07
N ALA A 155 -17.83 8.80 -0.22
CA ALA A 155 -17.76 9.77 -1.31
C ALA A 155 -18.90 10.79 -1.26
N ASP A 156 -20.13 10.35 -0.99
CA ASP A 156 -21.30 11.23 -0.84
C ASP A 156 -21.11 12.25 0.28
N GLN A 157 -20.58 11.82 1.42
CA GLN A 157 -20.25 12.71 2.53
C GLN A 157 -19.14 13.70 2.19
N LEU A 158 -18.07 13.24 1.53
CA LEU A 158 -16.99 14.12 1.07
C LEU A 158 -17.47 15.16 0.06
N ARG A 159 -18.48 14.82 -0.75
CA ARG A 159 -19.10 15.77 -1.69
C ARG A 159 -19.89 16.88 -0.97
N ALA A 160 -20.50 16.55 0.18
CA ALA A 160 -21.22 17.51 1.01
C ALA A 160 -20.29 18.46 1.78
N SER A 161 -19.07 18.03 2.11
CA SER A 161 -18.08 18.81 2.89
C SER A 161 -16.72 18.94 2.16
N PRO A 162 -16.66 19.69 1.04
CA PRO A 162 -15.69 19.43 -0.03
C PRO A 162 -14.24 19.94 0.15
N GLN A 163 -13.80 20.43 1.31
CA GLN A 163 -12.63 21.33 1.33
C GLN A 163 -11.33 20.83 1.98
N VAL A 164 -11.32 19.81 2.86
CA VAL A 164 -10.11 19.55 3.68
C VAL A 164 -9.47 18.17 3.48
N VAL A 165 -10.23 17.13 3.09
CA VAL A 165 -9.66 15.78 3.01
C VAL A 165 -8.65 15.66 1.87
N THR A 166 -7.40 15.41 2.26
CA THR A 166 -6.26 15.19 1.36
C THR A 166 -5.83 13.72 1.33
N GLY A 167 -6.21 12.90 2.32
CA GLY A 167 -5.85 11.50 2.39
C GLY A 167 -7.01 10.60 2.81
N VAL A 168 -7.31 9.60 1.99
CA VAL A 168 -8.30 8.55 2.30
C VAL A 168 -7.61 7.20 2.26
N TRP A 169 -7.63 6.48 3.39
CA TRP A 169 -7.00 5.18 3.53
C TRP A 169 -8.03 4.10 3.85
N LEU A 170 -8.31 3.25 2.86
CA LEU A 170 -9.31 2.19 2.91
C LEU A 170 -8.70 0.80 2.90
N LYS A 171 -7.39 0.66 3.14
CA LYS A 171 -6.69 -0.62 3.06
C LYS A 171 -7.41 -1.73 3.83
N ARG A 172 -7.43 -2.94 3.27
CA ARG A 172 -8.03 -4.14 3.88
C ARG A 172 -9.52 -3.99 4.21
N ASN A 173 -10.28 -3.34 3.34
CA ASN A 173 -11.74 -3.31 3.36
C ASN A 173 -12.31 -4.07 2.14
N PRO A 174 -13.39 -4.86 2.27
CA PRO A 174 -13.90 -5.71 1.18
C PRO A 174 -14.70 -4.91 0.13
N LEU A 175 -14.03 -4.03 -0.62
CA LEU A 175 -14.66 -3.26 -1.70
C LEU A 175 -15.00 -4.16 -2.89
N GLY A 176 -14.16 -5.15 -3.20
CA GLY A 176 -14.34 -6.09 -4.31
C GLY A 176 -14.36 -5.40 -5.68
N GLY A 177 -15.01 -6.03 -6.67
CA GLY A 177 -15.14 -5.48 -8.03
C GLY A 177 -15.89 -4.13 -8.09
N GLY A 178 -16.77 -3.86 -7.13
CA GLY A 178 -17.43 -2.55 -6.99
C GLY A 178 -16.50 -1.43 -6.51
N GLY A 179 -15.30 -1.77 -6.03
CA GLY A 179 -14.34 -0.82 -5.49
C GLY A 179 -13.82 0.20 -6.50
N GLY A 180 -13.80 -0.13 -7.80
CA GLY A 180 -13.42 0.82 -8.85
C GLY A 180 -14.36 2.01 -8.90
N ARG A 181 -15.67 1.76 -8.93
CA ARG A 181 -16.72 2.81 -8.88
C ARG A 181 -16.61 3.65 -7.61
N ALA A 182 -16.48 3.00 -6.45
CA ALA A 182 -16.38 3.71 -5.18
C ALA A 182 -15.13 4.61 -5.12
N ALA A 183 -13.98 4.11 -5.61
CA ALA A 183 -12.75 4.90 -5.68
C ALA A 183 -12.88 6.07 -6.65
N THR A 184 -13.53 5.89 -7.80
CA THR A 184 -13.86 6.99 -8.73
C THR A 184 -14.67 8.08 -8.04
N GLU A 185 -15.75 7.71 -7.34
CA GLU A 185 -16.58 8.69 -6.63
C GLU A 185 -15.80 9.44 -5.55
N ILE A 186 -14.88 8.77 -4.84
CA ILE A 186 -13.99 9.43 -3.88
C ILE A 186 -13.08 10.44 -4.57
N VAL A 187 -12.44 10.06 -5.69
CA VAL A 187 -11.56 10.95 -6.48
C VAL A 187 -12.31 12.17 -7.02
N GLU A 188 -13.56 11.99 -7.45
CA GLU A 188 -14.41 13.07 -7.95
C GLU A 188 -14.90 14.01 -6.84
N SER A 189 -15.25 13.45 -5.68
CA SER A 189 -15.85 14.19 -4.56
C SER A 189 -14.81 14.95 -3.74
N ALA A 190 -13.69 14.31 -3.39
CA ALA A 190 -12.62 14.91 -2.60
C ALA A 190 -11.67 15.70 -3.49
N ARG A 191 -11.99 16.97 -3.77
CA ARG A 191 -11.24 17.79 -4.73
C ARG A 191 -9.78 18.03 -4.32
N SER A 192 -9.52 18.07 -3.02
CA SER A 192 -8.20 18.23 -2.40
C SER A 192 -7.43 16.92 -2.21
N LEU A 193 -7.98 15.76 -2.62
CA LEU A 193 -7.36 14.46 -2.44
C LEU A 193 -5.97 14.38 -3.09
N ARG A 194 -4.99 13.94 -2.32
CA ARG A 194 -3.61 13.70 -2.73
C ARG A 194 -3.19 12.25 -2.52
N THR A 195 -3.79 11.56 -1.54
CA THR A 195 -3.44 10.19 -1.19
C THR A 195 -4.66 9.30 -1.16
N LEU A 196 -4.60 8.19 -1.91
CA LEU A 196 -5.62 7.16 -1.91
C LEU A 196 -4.97 5.79 -1.67
N ASP A 197 -5.32 5.14 -0.56
CA ASP A 197 -4.89 3.77 -0.26
C ASP A 197 -6.06 2.79 -0.38
N LEU A 198 -5.90 1.85 -1.32
CA LEU A 198 -6.80 0.76 -1.67
C LEU A 198 -6.07 -0.59 -1.60
N VAL A 199 -5.05 -0.72 -0.75
CA VAL A 199 -4.29 -1.97 -0.58
C VAL A 199 -5.20 -3.07 -0.05
N GLN A 200 -5.15 -4.24 -0.70
CA GLN A 200 -5.96 -5.42 -0.33
C GLN A 200 -7.45 -5.12 -0.16
N THR A 201 -8.05 -4.38 -1.10
CA THR A 201 -9.49 -4.10 -1.08
C THR A 201 -10.31 -5.01 -1.98
N GLY A 202 -9.65 -5.95 -2.67
CA GLY A 202 -10.30 -6.89 -3.58
C GLY A 202 -10.55 -6.32 -4.98
N LEU A 203 -9.82 -5.26 -5.37
CA LEU A 203 -9.88 -4.73 -6.73
C LEU A 203 -9.37 -5.78 -7.74
N ASP A 204 -10.08 -5.93 -8.84
CA ASP A 204 -9.60 -6.66 -10.00
C ASP A 204 -9.12 -5.70 -11.11
N ALA A 205 -8.72 -6.28 -12.25
CA ALA A 205 -8.28 -5.51 -13.42
C ALA A 205 -9.34 -4.52 -13.94
N GLY A 206 -10.63 -4.88 -13.88
CA GLY A 206 -11.72 -4.02 -14.34
C GLY A 206 -11.94 -2.85 -13.39
N ALA A 207 -11.94 -3.12 -12.09
CA ALA A 207 -12.07 -2.10 -11.05
C ALA A 207 -10.93 -1.07 -11.11
N VAL A 208 -9.68 -1.50 -11.32
CA VAL A 208 -8.56 -0.55 -11.45
C VAL A 208 -8.58 0.20 -12.79
N ALA A 209 -9.15 -0.37 -13.85
CA ALA A 209 -9.36 0.35 -15.11
C ALA A 209 -10.35 1.51 -14.94
N VAL A 210 -11.46 1.28 -14.24
CA VAL A 210 -12.43 2.34 -13.91
C VAL A 210 -11.80 3.45 -13.06
N LEU A 211 -10.96 3.08 -12.09
CA LEU A 211 -10.21 4.05 -11.30
C LEU A 211 -9.19 4.83 -12.17
N ALA A 212 -8.50 4.15 -13.09
CA ALA A 212 -7.55 4.79 -14.00
C ALA A 212 -8.22 5.88 -14.85
N ASP A 213 -9.40 5.62 -15.40
CA ASP A 213 -10.17 6.61 -16.16
C ASP A 213 -10.49 7.86 -15.32
N ALA A 214 -10.88 7.68 -14.07
CA ALA A 214 -11.14 8.80 -13.15
C ALA A 214 -9.87 9.61 -12.83
N LEU A 215 -8.73 8.94 -12.64
CA LEU A 215 -7.43 9.60 -12.41
C LEU A 215 -6.98 10.40 -13.65
N LEU A 216 -7.17 9.84 -14.84
CA LEU A 216 -6.88 10.52 -16.10
C LEU A 216 -7.77 11.75 -16.30
N ALA A 217 -9.07 11.62 -16.01
CA ALA A 217 -10.01 12.75 -16.04
C ALA A 217 -9.63 13.84 -15.03
N ALA A 218 -9.21 13.47 -13.81
CA ALA A 218 -8.72 14.42 -12.82
C ALA A 218 -7.45 15.15 -13.31
N ALA A 219 -6.49 14.42 -13.86
CA ALA A 219 -5.26 14.96 -14.42
C ALA A 219 -5.50 15.94 -15.57
N GLY A 220 -6.45 15.63 -16.48
CA GLY A 220 -6.86 16.54 -17.55
C GLY A 220 -7.45 17.86 -17.05
N ASN A 221 -7.95 17.90 -15.82
CA ASN A 221 -8.44 19.09 -15.15
C ASN A 221 -7.41 19.77 -14.22
N GLY A 222 -6.12 19.39 -14.32
CA GLY A 222 -5.04 19.93 -13.49
C GLY A 222 -5.06 19.46 -12.04
N ARG A 223 -5.95 18.53 -11.67
CA ARG A 223 -5.95 17.87 -10.36
C ARG A 223 -5.04 16.66 -10.40
N ARG A 224 -4.27 16.44 -9.35
CA ARG A 224 -3.32 15.32 -9.26
C ARG A 224 -3.52 14.54 -7.98
N ILE A 225 -3.41 13.23 -8.08
CA ILE A 225 -3.25 12.35 -6.92
C ILE A 225 -1.74 12.16 -6.74
N GLU A 226 -1.19 12.60 -5.63
CA GLU A 226 0.25 12.46 -5.39
C GLU A 226 0.63 11.00 -5.17
N ARG A 227 -0.20 10.21 -4.46
CA ARG A 227 0.13 8.83 -4.07
C ARG A 227 -1.05 7.90 -4.20
N LEU A 228 -0.84 6.82 -4.94
CA LEU A 228 -1.80 5.76 -5.14
C LEU A 228 -1.25 4.42 -4.64
N PHE A 229 -1.95 3.82 -3.68
CA PHE A 229 -1.64 2.47 -3.20
C PHE A 229 -2.75 1.51 -3.63
N VAL A 230 -2.40 0.52 -4.45
CA VAL A 230 -3.34 -0.52 -4.95
C VAL A 230 -2.74 -1.92 -4.84
N GLY A 231 -1.68 -2.08 -4.06
CA GLY A 231 -1.00 -3.36 -3.86
C GLY A 231 -1.86 -4.42 -3.15
N GLY A 232 -1.48 -5.69 -3.27
CA GLY A 232 -2.20 -6.82 -2.66
C GLY A 232 -3.58 -7.07 -3.28
N ASN A 233 -3.84 -6.53 -4.48
CA ASN A 233 -5.03 -6.77 -5.28
C ASN A 233 -4.65 -7.56 -6.54
N PRO A 234 -5.43 -8.57 -7.00
CA PRO A 234 -5.10 -9.39 -8.16
C PRO A 234 -5.30 -8.64 -9.50
N LEU A 235 -4.54 -7.58 -9.74
CA LEU A 235 -4.70 -6.70 -10.90
C LEU A 235 -4.24 -7.36 -12.22
N GLY A 236 -3.19 -8.19 -12.16
CA GLY A 236 -2.64 -8.86 -13.34
C GLY A 236 -2.07 -7.90 -14.38
N ALA A 237 -1.69 -8.45 -15.54
CA ALA A 237 -1.17 -7.64 -16.65
C ALA A 237 -2.22 -6.66 -17.22
N ALA A 238 -3.50 -7.01 -17.16
CA ALA A 238 -4.59 -6.13 -17.60
C ALA A 238 -4.70 -4.87 -16.72
N GLY A 239 -4.63 -5.02 -15.40
CA GLY A 239 -4.60 -3.87 -14.48
C GLY A 239 -3.32 -3.04 -14.61
N ALA A 240 -2.16 -3.68 -14.87
CA ALA A 240 -0.92 -2.95 -15.18
C ALA A 240 -1.06 -2.06 -16.42
N ARG A 241 -1.78 -2.51 -17.46
CA ARG A 241 -2.03 -1.70 -18.66
C ARG A 241 -2.84 -0.44 -18.35
N ALA A 242 -3.85 -0.53 -17.50
CA ALA A 242 -4.61 0.64 -17.06
C ALA A 242 -3.72 1.62 -16.28
N LEU A 243 -2.93 1.10 -15.35
CA LEU A 243 -1.99 1.92 -14.55
C LEU A 243 -0.86 2.51 -15.41
N ALA A 244 -0.45 1.85 -16.49
CA ALA A 244 0.52 2.38 -17.43
C ALA A 244 0.03 3.67 -18.10
N ALA A 245 -1.26 3.76 -18.45
CA ALA A 245 -1.84 5.00 -18.98
C ALA A 245 -1.80 6.14 -17.94
N VAL A 246 -2.08 5.82 -16.65
CA VAL A 246 -1.99 6.79 -15.54
C VAL A 246 -0.56 7.32 -15.37
N VAL A 247 0.45 6.43 -15.48
CA VAL A 247 1.88 6.79 -15.41
C VAL A 247 2.27 7.67 -16.59
N GLU A 248 1.89 7.29 -17.81
CA GLU A 248 2.21 8.03 -19.05
C GLU A 248 1.61 9.45 -19.04
N ALA A 249 0.40 9.60 -18.52
CA ALA A 249 -0.25 10.90 -18.38
C ALA A 249 0.31 11.78 -17.24
N GLY A 250 1.21 11.24 -16.40
CA GLY A 250 1.73 11.96 -15.22
C GLY A 250 0.66 12.26 -14.18
N ALA A 251 -0.40 11.44 -14.12
CA ALA A 251 -1.54 11.62 -13.22
C ALA A 251 -1.22 11.31 -11.75
N VAL A 252 -0.09 10.62 -11.49
CA VAL A 252 0.42 10.31 -10.15
C VAL A 252 1.91 10.56 -9.99
N ASP A 253 2.33 10.90 -8.75
CA ASP A 253 3.74 11.15 -8.40
C ASP A 253 4.38 9.90 -7.78
N GLU A 254 3.59 9.07 -7.10
CA GLU A 254 4.03 7.81 -6.50
C GLU A 254 3.00 6.71 -6.71
N LEU A 255 3.46 5.55 -7.18
CA LEU A 255 2.62 4.39 -7.47
C LEU A 255 3.11 3.15 -6.72
N TYR A 256 2.22 2.58 -5.89
CA TYR A 256 2.49 1.39 -5.09
C TYR A 256 1.58 0.23 -5.50
N VAL A 257 2.13 -0.69 -6.28
CA VAL A 257 1.44 -1.81 -6.94
C VAL A 257 2.11 -3.15 -6.61
N SER A 258 2.56 -3.29 -5.36
CA SER A 258 3.20 -4.52 -4.87
C SER A 258 2.21 -5.68 -4.75
N ALA A 259 2.67 -6.93 -4.90
CA ALA A 259 1.84 -8.13 -4.70
C ALA A 259 0.53 -8.11 -5.51
N ALA A 260 0.60 -7.64 -6.75
CA ALA A 260 -0.55 -7.46 -7.64
C ALA A 260 -0.61 -8.45 -8.81
N ARG A 261 0.26 -9.48 -8.78
CA ARG A 261 0.35 -10.54 -9.80
C ARG A 261 0.61 -10.01 -11.21
N LEU A 262 1.38 -8.93 -11.35
CA LEU A 262 1.60 -8.28 -12.65
C LEU A 262 2.38 -9.15 -13.64
N GLY A 263 3.34 -9.94 -13.14
CA GLY A 263 4.27 -10.72 -13.97
C GLY A 263 5.09 -9.87 -14.93
N ASP A 264 5.79 -10.52 -15.86
CA ASP A 264 6.60 -9.82 -16.87
C ASP A 264 5.75 -8.94 -17.80
N ALA A 265 4.61 -9.45 -18.27
CA ALA A 265 3.74 -8.68 -19.19
C ALA A 265 3.28 -7.36 -18.57
N GLY A 266 2.89 -7.35 -17.30
CA GLY A 266 2.53 -6.11 -16.60
C GLY A 266 3.73 -5.19 -16.34
N ALA A 267 4.89 -5.76 -15.99
CA ALA A 267 6.12 -5.00 -15.80
C ALA A 267 6.57 -4.29 -17.09
N LEU A 268 6.49 -4.98 -18.23
CA LEU A 268 6.80 -4.41 -19.55
C LEU A 268 5.86 -3.26 -19.90
N CYS A 269 4.54 -3.39 -19.64
CA CYS A 269 3.58 -2.30 -19.87
C CYS A 269 3.96 -1.02 -19.11
N LEU A 270 4.34 -1.16 -17.83
CA LEU A 270 4.77 -0.03 -17.01
C LEU A 270 6.12 0.54 -17.48
N ALA A 271 7.05 -0.32 -17.89
CA ALA A 271 8.33 0.13 -18.45
C ALA A 271 8.15 0.93 -19.74
N ASP A 272 7.29 0.46 -20.66
CA ASP A 272 7.00 1.17 -21.90
C ASP A 272 6.30 2.52 -21.65
N ALA A 273 5.46 2.62 -20.63
CA ALA A 273 4.84 3.89 -20.23
C ALA A 273 5.86 4.88 -19.64
N LEU A 274 6.78 4.40 -18.80
CA LEU A 274 7.87 5.23 -18.27
C LEU A 274 8.74 5.81 -19.40
N GLU A 275 9.04 5.01 -20.43
CA GLU A 275 9.84 5.49 -21.56
C GLU A 275 9.11 6.47 -22.47
N ARG A 276 7.79 6.35 -22.59
CA ARG A 276 6.94 7.30 -23.32
C ARG A 276 6.71 8.60 -22.53
N ALA A 277 7.00 8.60 -21.24
CA ALA A 277 7.01 9.78 -20.37
C ALA A 277 8.41 10.07 -19.81
N PRO A 278 9.42 10.38 -20.67
CA PRO A 278 10.74 10.75 -20.20
C PRO A 278 10.65 12.06 -19.40
N HIS A 279 11.30 12.11 -18.23
CA HIS A 279 11.11 13.19 -17.25
C HIS A 279 9.66 13.36 -16.78
N GLY A 280 8.89 12.27 -16.80
CA GLY A 280 7.54 12.20 -16.28
C GLY A 280 7.49 12.49 -14.77
N ARG A 281 6.26 12.65 -14.26
CA ARG A 281 6.05 13.07 -12.86
C ARG A 281 6.27 11.95 -11.84
N LEU A 282 6.33 10.69 -12.27
CA LEU A 282 6.47 9.56 -11.35
C LEU A 282 7.86 9.54 -10.71
N THR A 283 7.91 9.81 -9.41
CA THR A 283 9.15 9.83 -8.61
C THR A 283 9.38 8.53 -7.85
N ARG A 284 8.32 7.78 -7.52
CA ARG A 284 8.41 6.50 -6.80
C ARG A 284 7.54 5.43 -7.43
N LEU A 285 8.11 4.26 -7.63
CA LEU A 285 7.41 3.08 -8.14
C LEU A 285 7.74 1.86 -7.28
N SER A 286 6.73 1.20 -6.73
CA SER A 286 6.90 -0.05 -6.00
C SER A 286 6.16 -1.19 -6.69
N LEU A 287 6.94 -2.17 -7.14
CA LEU A 287 6.55 -3.38 -7.85
C LEU A 287 6.98 -4.65 -7.09
N ALA A 288 7.20 -4.55 -5.78
CA ALA A 288 7.66 -5.66 -4.97
C ALA A 288 6.71 -6.86 -5.01
N SER A 289 7.28 -8.08 -4.98
CA SER A 289 6.53 -9.36 -4.99
C SER A 289 5.47 -9.49 -6.10
N ASN A 290 5.80 -9.19 -7.35
CA ASN A 290 4.88 -9.31 -8.48
C ASN A 290 5.13 -10.51 -9.40
N GLY A 291 6.05 -11.41 -9.03
CA GLY A 291 6.47 -12.51 -9.90
C GLY A 291 7.12 -12.04 -11.19
N ILE A 292 7.78 -10.87 -11.18
CA ILE A 292 8.49 -10.32 -12.34
C ILE A 292 9.78 -11.12 -12.54
N GLY A 293 10.00 -11.63 -13.75
CA GLY A 293 11.20 -12.35 -14.15
C GLY A 293 12.41 -11.44 -14.38
N PRO A 294 13.60 -12.01 -14.62
CA PRO A 294 14.84 -11.24 -14.77
C PRO A 294 14.80 -10.20 -15.90
N GLN A 295 14.23 -10.56 -17.05
CA GLN A 295 14.12 -9.66 -18.20
C GLN A 295 13.17 -8.49 -17.90
N GLY A 296 11.99 -8.76 -17.33
CA GLY A 296 11.04 -7.72 -16.93
C GLY A 296 11.62 -6.80 -15.86
N ALA A 297 12.33 -7.34 -14.87
CA ALA A 297 12.97 -6.56 -13.82
C ALA A 297 14.05 -5.62 -14.41
N ALA A 298 14.92 -6.12 -15.28
CA ALA A 298 15.95 -5.32 -15.93
C ALA A 298 15.33 -4.21 -16.81
N ARG A 299 14.28 -4.54 -17.57
CA ARG A 299 13.54 -3.58 -18.40
C ARG A 299 12.99 -2.42 -17.55
N VAL A 300 12.35 -2.72 -16.42
CA VAL A 300 11.78 -1.70 -15.52
C VAL A 300 12.87 -0.79 -14.95
N VAL A 301 14.03 -1.33 -14.56
CA VAL A 301 15.16 -0.51 -14.07
C VAL A 301 15.66 0.43 -15.17
N THR A 302 15.86 -0.07 -16.40
CA THR A 302 16.29 0.76 -17.53
C THR A 302 15.30 1.89 -17.82
N ALA A 303 14.00 1.59 -17.82
CA ALA A 303 12.95 2.59 -18.02
C ALA A 303 12.88 3.60 -16.86
N ALA A 304 13.07 3.17 -15.61
CA ALA A 304 13.11 4.04 -14.44
C ALA A 304 14.30 5.03 -14.50
N VAL A 305 15.47 4.54 -14.93
CA VAL A 305 16.67 5.36 -15.17
C VAL A 305 16.41 6.43 -16.24
N ALA A 306 15.70 6.08 -17.32
CA ALA A 306 15.39 7.01 -18.41
C ALA A 306 14.28 8.03 -18.07
N SER A 307 13.32 7.66 -17.22
CA SER A 307 12.11 8.45 -16.94
C SER A 307 12.26 9.45 -15.78
N GLY A 308 13.29 9.30 -14.94
CA GLY A 308 13.53 10.21 -13.80
C GLY A 308 12.94 9.73 -12.47
N VAL A 309 12.52 8.47 -12.37
CA VAL A 309 12.16 7.82 -11.11
C VAL A 309 13.33 7.92 -10.12
N THR A 310 13.03 8.25 -8.87
CA THR A 310 14.03 8.41 -7.80
C THR A 310 14.12 7.20 -6.87
N LEU A 311 13.02 6.46 -6.74
CA LEU A 311 12.95 5.24 -5.94
C LEU A 311 12.17 4.17 -6.70
N LEU A 312 12.85 3.05 -6.98
CA LEU A 312 12.25 1.85 -7.53
C LEU A 312 12.36 0.70 -6.53
N ASP A 313 11.22 0.12 -6.16
CA ASP A 313 11.18 -1.05 -5.28
C ASP A 313 10.74 -2.31 -6.04
N LEU A 314 11.69 -3.23 -6.25
CA LEU A 314 11.48 -4.55 -6.84
C LEU A 314 11.62 -5.67 -5.80
N GLY A 315 11.65 -5.34 -4.51
CA GLY A 315 11.94 -6.28 -3.45
C GLY A 315 10.77 -7.20 -3.10
N ARG A 316 10.66 -7.50 -1.79
CA ARG A 316 9.57 -8.30 -1.23
C ARG A 316 8.79 -7.49 -0.21
N VAL A 317 7.46 -7.54 -0.32
CA VAL A 317 6.59 -7.04 0.75
C VAL A 317 6.51 -8.04 1.89
N ARG A 318 6.38 -7.54 3.13
CA ARG A 318 6.26 -8.40 4.31
C ARG A 318 5.07 -9.36 4.23
N ALA A 319 3.96 -8.90 3.67
CA ALA A 319 2.74 -9.68 3.52
C ALA A 319 2.81 -10.76 2.42
N ALA A 320 3.95 -10.93 1.73
CA ALA A 320 4.06 -11.81 0.56
C ALA A 320 3.60 -13.24 0.85
N ALA A 321 3.98 -13.81 2.00
CA ALA A 321 3.57 -15.17 2.38
C ALA A 321 2.05 -15.29 2.53
N VAL A 322 1.41 -14.36 3.26
CA VAL A 322 -0.04 -14.36 3.50
C VAL A 322 -0.83 -14.10 2.21
N LEU A 323 -0.26 -13.30 1.31
CA LEU A 323 -0.87 -12.98 0.01
C LEU A 323 -0.62 -14.05 -1.06
N GLY A 324 0.20 -15.07 -0.78
CA GLY A 324 0.70 -15.98 -1.81
C GLY A 324 1.45 -15.27 -2.94
N ALA A 325 2.06 -14.12 -2.64
CA ALA A 325 2.74 -13.29 -3.63
C ALA A 325 4.12 -13.87 -3.95
N VAL A 326 4.41 -13.96 -5.25
CA VAL A 326 5.67 -14.50 -5.76
C VAL A 326 6.72 -13.39 -5.80
N ASP A 327 7.93 -13.67 -5.35
CA ASP A 327 9.05 -12.74 -5.45
C ASP A 327 9.39 -12.42 -6.91
N ASN A 328 9.88 -11.20 -7.13
CA ASN A 328 10.56 -10.88 -8.38
C ASN A 328 11.90 -11.64 -8.47
N ARG A 329 12.46 -11.75 -9.66
CA ARG A 329 13.71 -12.45 -9.91
C ARG A 329 14.69 -11.54 -10.64
N VAL A 330 15.94 -11.58 -10.21
CA VAL A 330 17.07 -10.93 -10.88
C VAL A 330 18.22 -11.93 -10.94
N ASP A 331 18.56 -12.35 -12.15
CA ASP A 331 19.71 -13.19 -12.43
C ASP A 331 20.93 -12.33 -12.84
N LEU A 332 21.99 -13.00 -13.29
CA LEU A 332 23.22 -12.32 -13.67
C LEU A 332 23.04 -11.42 -14.91
N ALA A 333 22.35 -11.90 -15.94
CA ALA A 333 22.15 -11.14 -17.16
C ALA A 333 21.29 -9.89 -16.90
N ALA A 334 20.26 -10.02 -16.06
CA ALA A 334 19.47 -8.90 -15.59
C ALA A 334 20.31 -7.91 -14.78
N ALA A 335 21.15 -8.40 -13.85
CA ALA A 335 22.05 -7.54 -13.07
C ALA A 335 23.06 -6.79 -13.97
N GLU A 336 23.60 -7.43 -15.00
CA GLU A 336 24.49 -6.80 -15.99
C GLU A 336 23.75 -5.74 -16.82
N GLY A 337 22.52 -6.01 -17.27
CA GLY A 337 21.69 -5.02 -17.97
C GLY A 337 21.35 -3.80 -17.10
N MET A 338 20.96 -4.03 -15.84
CA MET A 338 20.71 -2.97 -14.85
C MET A 338 21.97 -2.14 -14.59
N ALA A 339 23.12 -2.80 -14.43
CA ALA A 339 24.42 -2.17 -14.22
C ALA A 339 24.79 -1.25 -15.40
N GLY A 340 24.62 -1.73 -16.63
CA GLY A 340 24.84 -0.94 -17.84
C GLY A 340 23.92 0.27 -17.95
N ALA A 341 22.64 0.13 -17.60
CA ALA A 341 21.70 1.25 -17.59
C ALA A 341 22.08 2.34 -16.57
N LEU A 342 22.43 1.93 -15.34
CA LEU A 342 22.81 2.84 -14.26
C LEU A 342 24.12 3.58 -14.55
N ALA A 343 25.12 2.89 -15.11
CA ALA A 343 26.41 3.51 -15.43
C ALA A 343 26.41 4.30 -16.74
N GLY A 344 25.49 3.99 -17.66
CA GLY A 344 25.51 4.54 -19.02
C GLY A 344 25.09 6.00 -19.15
N ARG A 345 24.51 6.61 -18.11
CA ARG A 345 24.06 8.00 -18.14
C ARG A 345 23.86 8.60 -16.75
N GLU A 346 23.85 9.93 -16.67
CA GLU A 346 23.31 10.63 -15.50
C GLU A 346 21.79 10.39 -15.39
N HIS A 347 21.32 10.08 -14.19
CA HIS A 347 19.92 9.79 -13.90
C HIS A 347 19.50 10.26 -12.51
N ARG A 348 18.23 10.02 -12.15
CA ARG A 348 17.67 10.42 -10.83
C ARG A 348 17.42 9.26 -9.86
N LEU A 349 17.58 8.01 -10.31
CA LEU A 349 17.33 6.82 -9.51
C LEU A 349 18.32 6.70 -8.34
N ALA A 350 17.96 7.27 -7.19
CA ALA A 350 18.77 7.30 -5.98
C ALA A 350 18.62 6.00 -5.15
N HIS A 351 17.49 5.31 -5.28
CA HIS A 351 17.18 4.11 -4.49
C HIS A 351 16.65 2.98 -5.36
N LEU A 352 17.33 1.84 -5.30
CA LEU A 352 16.91 0.60 -5.95
C LEU A 352 16.82 -0.53 -4.92
N VAL A 353 15.60 -0.98 -4.62
CA VAL A 353 15.35 -2.07 -3.66
C VAL A 353 15.28 -3.40 -4.40
N LEU A 354 16.21 -4.29 -4.06
CA LEU A 354 16.38 -5.62 -4.66
C LEU A 354 16.40 -6.72 -3.58
N SER A 355 15.78 -6.45 -2.44
CA SER A 355 15.74 -7.45 -1.36
C SER A 355 14.84 -8.61 -1.75
N HIS A 356 15.32 -9.85 -1.60
CA HIS A 356 14.58 -11.08 -1.92
C HIS A 356 14.22 -11.22 -3.42
N THR A 357 15.13 -10.85 -4.31
CA THR A 357 14.98 -11.04 -5.76
C THR A 357 15.67 -12.32 -6.28
N GLY A 358 16.05 -13.23 -5.39
CA GLY A 358 16.86 -14.41 -5.73
C GLY A 358 18.33 -14.11 -6.07
N MET A 359 18.75 -12.85 -6.05
CA MET A 359 20.15 -12.46 -6.26
C MET A 359 21.08 -13.07 -5.20
N ARG A 360 22.28 -13.45 -5.64
CA ARG A 360 23.38 -13.84 -4.77
C ARG A 360 24.50 -12.80 -4.87
N SER A 361 25.59 -13.05 -4.14
CA SER A 361 26.78 -12.21 -4.12
C SER A 361 27.35 -11.92 -5.52
N ARG A 362 27.26 -12.88 -6.47
CA ARG A 362 27.78 -12.70 -7.84
C ARG A 362 27.03 -11.62 -8.61
N GLU A 363 25.70 -11.68 -8.59
CA GLU A 363 24.84 -10.70 -9.26
C GLU A 363 24.96 -9.32 -8.60
N ALA A 364 25.00 -9.28 -7.27
CA ALA A 364 25.23 -8.04 -6.52
C ALA A 364 26.60 -7.41 -6.83
N HIS A 365 27.65 -8.21 -6.98
CA HIS A 365 28.98 -7.71 -7.33
C HIS A 365 28.98 -6.99 -8.68
N ARG A 366 28.33 -7.57 -9.70
CA ARG A 366 28.22 -6.95 -11.03
C ARG A 366 27.54 -5.58 -11.00
N LEU A 367 26.47 -5.42 -10.22
CA LEU A 367 25.85 -4.11 -10.01
C LEU A 367 26.82 -3.09 -9.38
N LEU A 368 27.57 -3.51 -8.36
CA LEU A 368 28.46 -2.60 -7.63
C LEU A 368 29.73 -2.25 -8.40
N ASP A 369 30.18 -3.10 -9.32
CA ASP A 369 31.31 -2.80 -10.20
C ASP A 369 30.96 -1.62 -11.09
N ALA A 370 29.84 -1.68 -11.82
CA ALA A 370 29.39 -0.56 -12.64
C ALA A 370 29.02 0.68 -11.82
N ALA A 371 28.47 0.49 -10.61
CA ALA A 371 28.14 1.61 -9.72
C ALA A 371 29.37 2.38 -9.20
N SER A 372 30.57 1.80 -9.27
CA SER A 372 31.81 2.48 -8.85
C SER A 372 32.23 3.55 -9.86
N ASP A 373 31.85 3.38 -11.13
CA ASP A 373 32.16 4.28 -12.25
C ASP A 373 30.96 5.14 -12.68
N ALA A 374 29.79 4.91 -12.08
CA ALA A 374 28.55 5.62 -12.42
C ALA A 374 28.58 7.08 -11.95
N VAL A 375 28.12 7.99 -12.81
CA VAL A 375 28.00 9.43 -12.50
C VAL A 375 27.00 9.65 -11.36
N THR A 376 25.89 8.93 -11.37
CA THR A 376 24.84 9.04 -10.34
C THR A 376 25.01 7.95 -9.27
N ALA A 377 25.26 8.37 -8.04
CA ALA A 377 25.28 7.46 -6.90
C ALA A 377 23.90 6.85 -6.62
N THR A 378 23.82 5.52 -6.59
CA THR A 378 22.58 4.77 -6.32
C THR A 378 22.74 3.93 -5.06
N ARG A 379 21.78 4.05 -4.13
CA ARG A 379 21.69 3.17 -2.96
C ARG A 379 20.93 1.89 -3.30
N PHE A 380 21.61 0.76 -3.16
CA PHE A 380 21.00 -0.56 -3.33
C PHE A 380 20.56 -1.14 -1.98
N VAL A 381 19.30 -1.57 -1.88
CA VAL A 381 18.82 -2.33 -0.73
C VAL A 381 18.85 -3.82 -1.07
N LEU A 382 19.88 -4.50 -0.58
CA LEU A 382 20.20 -5.88 -0.90
C LEU A 382 19.64 -6.87 0.14
N GLY A 383 19.12 -8.00 -0.33
CA GLY A 383 18.43 -9.00 0.50
C GLY A 383 19.34 -9.88 1.35
N GLN A 384 18.74 -10.84 2.05
CA GLN A 384 19.48 -11.92 2.71
C GLN A 384 20.12 -12.84 1.65
N GLY A 385 21.28 -13.45 1.98
CA GLY A 385 22.05 -14.29 1.05
C GLY A 385 23.18 -13.57 0.28
N ILE A 386 23.29 -12.24 0.42
CA ILE A 386 24.42 -11.46 -0.09
C ILE A 386 25.44 -11.22 1.03
N ALA A 387 26.72 -11.45 0.73
CA ALA A 387 27.81 -11.35 1.70
C ALA A 387 27.86 -9.96 2.38
N GLY A 388 28.17 -9.94 3.68
CA GLY A 388 28.26 -8.69 4.45
C GLY A 388 29.31 -7.71 3.92
N SER A 389 30.41 -8.21 3.34
CA SER A 389 31.41 -7.37 2.66
C SER A 389 30.83 -6.61 1.47
N ILE A 390 29.97 -7.24 0.66
CA ILE A 390 29.30 -6.62 -0.48
C ILE A 390 28.30 -5.58 -0.01
N LYS A 391 27.52 -5.88 1.03
CA LYS A 391 26.60 -4.90 1.64
C LYS A 391 27.34 -3.67 2.19
N ARG A 392 28.49 -3.86 2.84
CA ARG A 392 29.35 -2.75 3.29
C ARG A 392 29.90 -1.93 2.12
N ARG A 393 30.37 -2.57 1.04
CA ARG A 393 30.78 -1.87 -0.20
C ARG A 393 29.64 -1.02 -0.76
N SER A 394 28.45 -1.59 -0.88
CA SER A 394 27.25 -0.88 -1.35
C SER A 394 26.89 0.32 -0.46
N ALA A 395 26.98 0.17 0.86
CA ALA A 395 26.77 1.26 1.81
C ALA A 395 27.82 2.37 1.64
N GLY A 396 29.09 2.02 1.41
CA GLY A 396 30.16 2.97 1.13
C GLY A 396 29.92 3.78 -0.15
N LEU A 397 29.58 3.11 -1.26
CA LEU A 397 29.29 3.75 -2.55
C LEU A 397 28.10 4.73 -2.48
N SER A 398 27.18 4.54 -1.54
CA SER A 398 25.95 5.32 -1.41
C SER A 398 25.86 6.12 -0.11
N ALA A 399 26.98 6.36 0.58
CA ALA A 399 27.00 7.05 1.87
C ALA A 399 26.43 8.48 1.77
N GLY A 400 26.70 9.19 0.67
CA GLY A 400 26.20 10.55 0.41
C GLY A 400 24.75 10.61 -0.10
N VAL A 401 24.12 9.48 -0.40
CA VAL A 401 22.73 9.46 -0.89
C VAL A 401 21.77 9.67 0.29
N PRO A 402 20.93 10.72 0.30
CA PRO A 402 19.96 10.95 1.37
C PRO A 402 19.00 9.77 1.55
N LEU A 403 18.45 9.58 2.74
CA LEU A 403 17.39 8.59 2.94
C LEU A 403 16.08 9.06 2.30
N PRO A 404 15.23 8.14 1.81
CA PRO A 404 13.90 8.50 1.32
C PRO A 404 13.09 9.20 2.43
N VAL A 405 12.57 10.39 2.14
CA VAL A 405 11.70 11.12 3.06
C VAL A 405 10.30 10.52 3.04
N VAL A 406 9.75 10.22 4.21
CA VAL A 406 8.34 9.83 4.36
C VAL A 406 7.50 11.11 4.38
N PRO A 407 6.54 11.28 3.45
CA PRO A 407 5.66 12.44 3.44
C PRO A 407 4.86 12.56 4.74
N ALA A 408 4.59 13.79 5.18
CA ALA A 408 3.97 14.06 6.48
C ALA A 408 2.60 13.37 6.65
N ASP A 409 1.77 13.34 5.61
CA ASP A 409 0.45 12.69 5.61
C ASP A 409 0.55 11.15 5.61
N VAL A 410 1.61 10.56 5.03
CA VAL A 410 1.91 9.13 5.19
C VAL A 410 2.44 8.82 6.59
N ALA A 411 3.24 9.71 7.17
CA ALA A 411 3.71 9.57 8.54
C ALA A 411 2.54 9.70 9.55
N ALA A 412 1.54 10.53 9.22
CA ALA A 412 0.39 10.80 10.07
C ALA A 412 -0.49 9.55 10.31
N VAL A 413 -0.54 8.61 9.37
CA VAL A 413 -1.33 7.37 9.54
C VAL A 413 -0.61 6.27 10.34
N ARG A 414 0.59 6.57 10.87
CA ARG A 414 1.30 5.66 11.76
C ARG A 414 0.63 5.62 13.13
N SER A 415 -0.06 4.53 13.40
CA SER A 415 -0.68 4.26 14.70
C SER A 415 0.37 4.13 15.82
N VAL A 416 0.01 4.62 17.02
CA VAL A 416 0.72 4.44 18.29
C VAL A 416 0.33 3.13 18.98
N HIS A 417 -0.83 2.55 18.66
CA HIS A 417 -1.31 1.26 19.19
C HIS A 417 -0.72 0.06 18.42
N ARG A 418 0.57 0.15 18.08
CA ARG A 418 1.30 -0.98 17.49
C ARG A 418 1.45 -2.07 18.55
N THR A 419 1.13 -3.30 18.17
CA THR A 419 1.50 -4.47 18.95
C THR A 419 3.02 -4.49 19.02
N ALA A 420 3.59 -4.66 20.22
CA ALA A 420 5.03 -4.88 20.36
C ALA A 420 5.42 -6.10 19.51
N PRO A 421 6.63 -6.14 18.91
CA PRO A 421 7.14 -7.37 18.34
C PRO A 421 7.11 -8.46 19.43
N PRO A 422 6.82 -9.73 19.11
CA PRO A 422 6.88 -10.79 20.10
C PRO A 422 8.23 -10.73 20.77
N VAL A 423 8.22 -10.64 22.11
CA VAL A 423 9.42 -10.77 22.92
C VAL A 423 10.05 -12.10 22.50
N ALA A 424 11.28 -12.06 21.99
CA ALA A 424 12.03 -13.28 21.72
C ALA A 424 12.17 -14.01 23.07
N GLY A 425 11.35 -15.04 23.27
CA GLY A 425 11.40 -15.89 24.44
C GLY A 425 12.69 -16.72 24.43
N ASP A 426 13.25 -16.87 25.63
CA ASP A 426 14.55 -17.44 26.00
C ASP A 426 14.94 -18.77 25.35
#